data_AF-A0A1J5UJG9-F1
#
_entry.id   AF-A0A1J5UJG9-F1
#
_cell.length_a   1.000
_cell.length_b   1.000
_cell.length_c   1.000
_cell.angle_alpha   90.00
_cell.angle_beta   90.00
_cell.angle_gamma   90.00
#
_symmetry.space_group_name_H-M   'P 1'
#
loop_
_entity.id
_entity.type
_entity.pdbx_description
1 polymer ?
#
loop_
_entity_poly.entity_id
_entity_poly.type
_entity_poly.pdbx_seq_one_letter_code
_entity_poly.pdbx_strand_id
1 'polypeptide(L)' 'MKDFTTKFNLILKNEDMTPTKMSEISGITRTAASDYKIGRSIPSVQNLIKIINAFPKYTLYILDLDARELPQQTFLKN' A
#
# COMPACT_ATOMS: atom_id res chain seq x y z
N MET A 1 9.92 -1.38 -13.14
CA MET A 1 8.84 -1.48 -12.13
C MET A 1 9.50 -1.49 -10.75
N LYS A 2 9.04 -0.70 -9.79
CA LYS A 2 9.59 -0.69 -8.42
C LYS A 2 8.94 -1.82 -7.62
N ASP A 3 9.71 -2.54 -6.81
CA ASP A 3 9.16 -3.56 -5.92
C ASP A 3 8.29 -2.95 -4.81
N PHE A 4 7.50 -3.79 -4.13
CA PHE A 4 6.60 -3.32 -3.07
C PHE A 4 7.36 -2.64 -1.92
N THR A 5 8.54 -3.13 -1.56
CA THR A 5 9.40 -2.55 -0.50
C THR A 5 9.78 -1.11 -0.81
N THR A 6 10.18 -0.83 -2.04
CA THR A 6 10.49 0.54 -2.49
C THR A 6 9.25 1.42 -2.41
N LYS A 7 8.08 0.93 -2.83
CA LYS A 7 6.82 1.68 -2.73
C LYS A 7 6.44 1.98 -1.29
N PHE A 8 6.51 0.97 -0.43
CA PHE A 8 6.20 1.07 0.98
C PHE A 8 7.08 2.10 1.69
N ASN A 9 8.40 2.06 1.47
CA ASN A 9 9.33 3.03 2.04
C ASN A 9 9.08 4.46 1.54
N LEU A 10 8.69 4.64 0.28
CA LEU A 10 8.34 5.96 -0.25
C LEU A 10 7.05 6.51 0.36
N ILE A 11 6.06 5.65 0.61
CA ILE A 11 4.84 6.04 1.33
C ILE A 11 5.18 6.45 2.77
N LEU A 12 5.96 5.64 3.49
CA LEU A 12 6.42 5.98 4.85
C LEU A 12 7.12 7.34 4.90
N LYS A 13 8.02 7.60 3.94
CA LYS A 13 8.75 8.86 3.84
C LYS A 13 7.81 10.04 3.54
N ASN A 14 6.86 9.87 2.61
CA ASN A 14 5.97 10.96 2.21
C ASN A 14 4.93 11.32 3.27
N GLU A 15 4.57 10.36 4.12
CA GLU A 15 3.70 10.58 5.27
C GLU A 15 4.46 10.93 6.56
N ASP A 16 5.79 11.01 6.52
CA ASP A 16 6.66 11.19 7.69
C ASP A 16 6.33 10.22 8.84
N MET A 17 6.26 8.92 8.53
CA MET A 17 5.83 7.91 9.50
C MET A 17 6.72 6.68 9.59
N THR A 18 6.65 6.03 10.75
CA THR A 18 7.32 4.76 11.01
C THR A 18 6.47 3.57 10.56
N PRO A 19 7.07 2.38 10.33
CA PRO A 19 6.29 1.15 10.06
C PRO A 19 5.29 0.83 11.16
N THR A 20 5.65 1.12 12.42
CA THR A 20 4.77 0.94 13.58
C THR A 20 3.52 1.79 13.44
N LYS A 21 3.67 3.08 13.16
CA LYS A 21 2.53 3.99 12.99
C LYS A 21 1.67 3.60 11.79
N MET A 22 2.31 3.20 10.69
CA MET A 22 1.59 2.71 9.50
C MET A 22 0.76 1.46 9.81
N SER A 23 1.31 0.53 10.61
CA SER A 23 0.61 -0.70 10.99
C SER A 23 -0.64 -0.42 11.83
N GLU A 24 -0.57 0.57 12.73
CA GLU A 24 -1.70 0.99 13.56
C GLU A 24 -2.82 1.61 12.73
N ILE A 25 -2.47 2.46 11.74
CA ILE A 25 -3.47 3.12 10.88
C ILE A 25 -4.12 2.11 9.94
N SER A 26 -3.33 1.23 9.32
CA SER A 26 -3.82 0.26 8.33
C SER A 26 -4.41 -1.02 8.93
N GLY A 27 -4.17 -1.32 10.21
CA GLY A 27 -4.63 -2.56 10.83
C GLY A 27 -3.90 -3.82 10.32
N ILE A 28 -2.70 -3.67 9.74
CA ILE A 28 -1.76 -4.78 9.51
C ILE A 28 -0.92 -5.00 10.77
N THR A 29 -0.25 -6.15 10.88
CA THR A 29 0.62 -6.40 12.02
C THR A 29 1.91 -5.57 11.95
N ARG A 30 2.47 -5.22 13.11
CA ARG A 30 3.78 -4.53 13.20
C ARG A 30 4.90 -5.33 12.53
N THR A 31 4.87 -6.66 12.66
CA THR A 31 5.81 -7.57 12.01
C THR A 31 5.71 -7.46 10.49
N ALA A 32 4.49 -7.51 9.93
CA ALA A 32 4.29 -7.37 8.49
C ALA A 32 4.82 -6.02 7.97
N ALA A 33 4.50 -4.92 8.64
CA ALA A 33 5.01 -3.59 8.27
C ALA A 33 6.55 -3.52 8.30
N SER A 34 7.17 -4.16 9.30
CA SER A 34 8.63 -4.23 9.41
C SER A 34 9.25 -5.07 8.30
N ASP A 35 8.67 -6.22 7.99
CA ASP A 35 9.11 -7.11 6.92
C ASP A 35 8.99 -6.45 5.53
N TYR A 36 7.91 -5.70 5.29
CA TYR A 36 7.71 -4.95 4.05
C TYR A 36 8.76 -3.85 3.87
N LYS A 37 9.11 -3.13 4.94
CA LYS A 37 10.15 -2.10 4.94
C LYS A 37 11.52 -2.63 4.54
N ILE A 38 11.87 -3.87 4.94
CA ILE A 38 13.19 -4.47 4.67
C ILE A 38 13.19 -5.44 3.48
N GLY A 39 12.03 -5.67 2.84
CA GLY A 39 11.92 -6.60 1.70
C GLY A 39 11.99 -8.07 2.07
N ARG A 40 11.65 -8.43 3.31
CA ARG A 40 11.56 -9.84 3.74
C ARG A 40 10.30 -10.52 3.21
N SER A 41 9.21 -9.78 3.01
CA SER A 41 7.96 -10.32 2.49
C SER A 41 7.19 -9.30 1.64
N ILE A 42 6.21 -9.79 0.89
CA ILE A 42 5.25 -8.99 0.14
C ILE A 42 3.86 -9.08 0.79
N PRO A 43 2.97 -8.08 0.60
CA PRO A 43 1.65 -8.12 1.19
C PRO A 43 0.78 -9.21 0.56
N SER A 44 0.00 -9.88 1.39
CA SER A 44 -1.17 -10.61 0.90
C SER A 44 -2.18 -9.62 0.33
N VAL A 45 -3.10 -10.10 -0.51
CA VAL A 45 -4.21 -9.28 -1.03
C VAL A 45 -4.97 -8.59 0.10
N GLN A 46 -5.21 -9.29 1.21
CA GLN A 46 -5.96 -8.76 2.34
C GLN A 46 -5.21 -7.62 3.07
N ASN A 47 -3.88 -7.75 3.24
CA ASN A 47 -3.06 -6.67 3.78
C ASN A 47 -2.92 -5.51 2.79
N LEU A 48 -2.87 -5.79 1.48
CA LEU A 48 -2.84 -4.77 0.45
C LEU A 48 -4.11 -3.92 0.47
N ILE A 49 -5.28 -4.55 0.56
CA ILE A 49 -6.58 -3.87 0.69
C ILE A 49 -6.61 -2.99 1.95
N LYS A 50 -6.13 -3.51 3.09
CA LYS A 50 -6.02 -2.73 4.33
C LYS A 50 -5.16 -1.47 4.16
N ILE A 51 -3.99 -1.60 3.52
CA ILE A 51 -3.11 -0.46 3.25
C ILE A 51 -3.78 0.54 2.29
N ILE A 52 -4.41 0.07 1.22
CA ILE A 52 -5.12 0.92 0.25
C ILE A 52 -6.27 1.68 0.92
N ASN A 53 -7.08 1.01 1.73
CA ASN A 53 -8.20 1.64 2.43
C ASN A 53 -7.73 2.70 3.44
N ALA A 54 -6.60 2.47 4.09
CA ALA A 54 -5.99 3.44 5.01
C ALA A 54 -5.33 4.62 4.29
N PHE A 55 -4.80 4.40 3.08
CA PHE A 55 -4.08 5.42 2.31
C PHE A 55 -4.54 5.46 0.84
N PRO A 56 -5.80 5.83 0.57
CA PRO A 56 -6.40 5.70 -0.76
C PRO A 56 -5.70 6.54 -1.84
N LYS A 57 -5.06 7.65 -1.46
CA LYS A 57 -4.28 8.49 -2.38
C LYS A 57 -3.10 7.79 -3.04
N TYR A 58 -2.62 6.67 -2.49
CA TYR A 58 -1.54 5.86 -3.07
C TYR A 58 -2.02 4.67 -3.89
N THR A 59 -3.34 4.46 -4.07
CA THR A 59 -3.88 3.28 -4.76
C THR A 59 -3.23 3.05 -6.12
N LEU A 60 -3.19 4.09 -6.96
CA LEU A 60 -2.61 4.01 -8.29
C LEU A 60 -1.11 3.71 -8.25
N TYR A 61 -0.39 4.37 -7.33
CA TYR A 61 1.04 4.13 -7.15
C TYR A 61 1.36 2.70 -6.68
N ILE A 62 0.59 2.19 -5.71
CA ILE A 62 0.73 0.84 -5.18
C ILE A 62 0.50 -0.21 -6.28
N LEU A 63 -0.51 0.02 -7.12
CA LEU A 63 -0.93 -0.90 -8.17
C LEU A 63 -0.21 -0.69 -9.53
N ASP A 64 0.73 0.26 -9.62
CA ASP A 64 1.37 0.67 -10.89
C ASP A 64 0.36 1.04 -11.98
N LEU A 65 -0.71 1.74 -11.60
CA LEU A 65 -1.73 2.23 -12.52
C LEU A 65 -1.48 3.70 -12.86
N ASP A 66 -1.76 4.08 -14.10
CA ASP A 66 -1.82 5.47 -14.53
C ASP A 66 -3.28 5.89 -14.68
N ALA A 67 -3.70 6.92 -13.95
CA ALA A 67 -5.06 7.46 -14.05
C ALA A 67 -5.45 7.86 -15.48
N ARG A 68 -4.46 8.22 -16.32
CA ARG A 68 -4.66 8.64 -17.72
C ARG A 68 -4.95 7.46 -18.66
N GLU A 69 -4.62 6.25 -18.24
CA GLU A 69 -4.76 5.02 -19.03
C GLU A 69 -5.91 4.13 -18.53
N LEU A 70 -6.52 4.47 -17.39
CA LEU A 70 -7.66 3.72 -16.85
C LEU A 70 -8.90 3.94 -17.73
N PRO A 71 -9.51 2.87 -18.28
CA PRO A 71 -10.77 2.98 -19.00
C PRO A 71 -11.91 3.38 -18.04
N GLN A 72 -13.11 3.60 -18.59
CA GLN A 72 -14.30 3.79 -17.76
C GLN A 72 -14.48 2.61 -16.81
N GLN A 73 -14.37 2.89 -15.51
CA GLN A 73 -14.49 1.88 -14.47
C GLN A 73 -15.95 1.47 -14.32
N THR A 74 -16.20 0.16 -14.22
CA THR A 74 -17.54 -0.37 -13.96
C THR A 74 -17.76 -0.52 -12.46
N PHE A 75 -18.81 0.12 -11.94
CA PHE A 75 -19.19 0.00 -10.53
C PHE A 75 -20.16 -1.17 -10.36
N LEU A 76 -19.68 -2.28 -9.83
CA LEU A 76 -20.52 -3.42 -9.44
C LEU A 76 -21.10 -3.17 -8.04
N LYS A 77 -22.42 -3.30 -7.90
CA LYS A 77 -23.08 -3.34 -6.59
C LYS A 77 -23.14 -4.80 -6.15
N ASN A 78 -22.66 -5.07 -4.94
CA ASN A 78 -22.89 -6.33 -4.25
C ASN A 78 -24.24 -6.31 -3.54
#